data_AF-A0A969F495-F1
#
_entry.id   AF-A0A969F495-F1
#
_cell.length_a   1.000
_cell.length_b   1.000
_cell.length_c   1.000
_cell.angle_alpha   90.00
_cell.angle_beta   90.00
_cell.angle_gamma   90.00
#
_symmetry.space_group_name_H-M   'P 1'
#
loop_
_entity.id
_entity.type
_entity.pdbx_description
1 polymer ?
#
loop_
_entity_poly.entity_id
_entity_poly.type
_entity_poly.pdbx_seq_one_letter_code
_entity_poly.pdbx_strand_id
1 'polypeptide(L)'
;MKGHVPKNLNSSLKIMELLKKNRIRFATFVVLALMFGAAMQGMDSEDWLITVLRGLATGMLIFLVASGLSLIFGLMDVLNLAHGELFMLGAYVGWTVFVRPDTFVDIMPLLLLLAVGFVLLPVWRALIARRSFSGRAWRIWPWLVLLVALAVLYGALTTYPIAIWDPEVYANSPITFSLALSQGNLLLPQGTAVLTNTFIGLGGTLLGGLLLGIALAGFEVRRQPGAASKQFGRSPLIASVIMLLLALAFVLGNDALTAALLGMSTTVRFLIAMVVVLGMGFVLGGLIEVVLIRPLYDRPIYQLMMTLGLSFILIEVVQAIWGRPEFTMPKAALFDGSGEGCPATNLGEWLANKCATVILFDGRIRTYNEVFIIIVGLIVLLVIWLLLQRTRIGMIIRAGVQDSEMVEALGINVRLVFTFIFALGVALAAFGGILAAPSTGLSTSMGTQFLLLALIALAIGAHQFSRCGRRIAVGRFVTTVHHQIRPDWHQPALPG
;
A
#
# COMPACT_ATOMS: atom_id res chain seq x y z
N MET A 1 -5.76 33.96 46.62
CA MET A 1 -4.33 34.31 46.84
C MET A 1 -3.50 33.67 45.74
N LYS A 2 -3.04 34.46 44.76
CA LYS A 2 -2.10 34.03 43.72
C LYS A 2 -0.71 34.00 44.34
N GLY A 3 -0.20 32.82 44.67
CA GLY A 3 1.18 32.65 45.11
C GLY A 3 2.14 32.97 43.98
N HIS A 4 2.89 34.06 44.12
CA HIS A 4 4.07 34.34 43.32
C HIS A 4 5.09 33.21 43.51
N VAL A 5 5.37 32.46 42.45
CA VAL A 5 6.49 31.51 42.42
C VAL A 5 7.78 32.32 42.23
N PRO A 6 8.73 32.29 43.18
CA PRO A 6 9.99 33.01 43.02
C PRO A 6 10.83 32.41 41.88
N LYS A 7 11.37 33.28 41.03
CA LYS A 7 11.99 32.95 39.74
C LYS A 7 13.45 32.43 39.82
N ASN A 8 13.98 32.10 41.00
CA ASN A 8 15.39 31.72 41.19
C ASN A 8 15.58 30.46 42.06
N LEU A 9 15.15 29.28 41.58
CA LEU A 9 15.64 27.99 42.10
C LEU A 9 16.87 27.55 41.29
N ASN A 10 17.99 27.31 41.99
CA ASN A 10 19.22 26.73 41.46
C ASN A 10 18.93 25.57 40.49
N SER A 11 19.57 25.60 39.32
CA SER A 11 19.40 24.61 38.24
C SER A 11 19.59 23.16 38.71
N SER A 12 20.49 22.94 39.68
CA SER A 12 20.79 21.63 40.29
C SER A 12 19.60 21.02 41.06
N LEU A 13 18.83 21.82 41.80
CA LEU A 13 17.65 21.35 42.55
C LEU A 13 16.51 20.93 41.61
N LYS A 14 16.31 21.67 40.51
CA LYS A 14 15.34 21.30 39.45
C LYS A 14 15.73 19.99 38.77
N ILE A 15 17.01 19.77 38.49
CA ILE A 15 17.51 18.52 37.88
C ILE A 15 17.25 17.33 38.82
N MET A 16 17.49 17.50 40.13
CA MET A 16 17.28 16.45 41.12
C MET A 16 15.80 16.07 41.28
N GLU A 17 14.89 17.05 41.28
CA GLU A 17 13.44 16.80 41.27
C GLU A 17 12.97 16.10 39.98
N LEU A 18 13.50 16.52 38.82
CA LEU A 18 13.20 15.89 37.54
C LEU A 18 13.68 14.42 37.50
N LEU A 19 14.89 14.15 38.02
CA LEU A 19 15.45 12.79 38.13
C LEU A 19 14.64 11.92 39.07
N LYS A 20 14.20 12.44 40.22
CA LYS A 20 13.33 11.69 41.14
C LYS A 20 11.96 11.41 40.53
N LYS A 21 11.36 12.39 39.85
CA LYS A 21 10.04 12.26 39.21
C LYS A 21 10.02 11.27 38.05
N ASN A 22 11.13 11.14 37.33
CA ASN A 22 11.28 10.25 36.17
C ASN A 22 12.28 9.10 36.40
N ARG A 23 12.53 8.70 37.65
CA ARG A 23 13.59 7.75 38.03
C ARG A 23 13.60 6.46 37.23
N ILE A 24 12.42 5.89 36.95
CA ILE A 24 12.29 4.66 36.14
C ILE A 24 12.78 4.89 34.71
N ARG A 25 12.34 5.97 34.04
CA ARG A 25 12.74 6.30 32.66
C ARG A 25 14.24 6.57 32.57
N PHE A 26 14.77 7.27 33.57
CA PHE A 26 16.20 7.54 33.66
C PHE A 26 16.98 6.24 33.82
N ALA A 27 16.55 5.35 34.72
CA ALA A 27 17.17 4.04 34.88
C ALA A 27 17.11 3.19 33.61
N THR A 28 15.99 3.16 32.88
CA THR A 28 15.90 2.43 31.60
C THR A 28 16.84 3.01 30.56
N PHE A 29 16.92 4.34 30.46
CA PHE A 29 17.82 5.02 29.53
C PHE A 29 19.29 4.74 29.87
N VAL A 30 19.66 4.76 31.15
CA VAL A 30 21.01 4.43 31.60
C VAL A 30 21.36 2.97 31.30
N VAL A 31 20.45 2.02 31.55
CA VAL A 31 20.65 0.60 31.22
C VAL A 31 20.83 0.42 29.71
N LEU A 32 19.98 1.02 28.89
CA LEU A 32 20.12 0.97 27.43
C LEU A 32 21.43 1.60 26.96
N ALA A 33 21.81 2.76 27.51
CA ALA A 33 23.07 3.42 27.20
C ALA A 33 24.29 2.60 27.61
N LEU A 34 24.23 1.89 28.75
CA LEU A 34 25.29 0.98 29.19
C LEU A 34 25.36 -0.27 28.30
N MET A 35 24.24 -0.89 27.97
CA MET A 35 24.21 -2.03 27.04
C MET A 35 24.73 -1.63 25.66
N PHE A 36 24.38 -0.42 25.19
CA PHE A 36 24.85 0.12 23.93
C PHE A 36 26.35 0.45 23.97
N GLY A 37 26.82 1.09 25.03
CA GLY A 37 28.25 1.37 25.23
C GLY A 37 29.08 0.09 25.37
N ALA A 38 28.52 -0.96 25.98
CA ALA A 38 29.15 -2.28 26.02
C ALA A 38 29.19 -2.95 24.63
N ALA A 39 28.12 -2.83 23.84
CA ALA A 39 28.07 -3.33 22.48
C ALA A 39 29.04 -2.61 21.52
N MET A 40 29.39 -1.36 21.82
CA MET A 40 30.39 -0.59 21.07
C MET A 40 31.85 -0.97 21.38
N GLN A 41 32.10 -1.75 22.44
CA GLN A 41 33.47 -2.08 22.81
C GLN A 41 34.13 -2.93 21.72
N GLY A 42 35.20 -2.39 21.12
CA GLY A 42 35.94 -3.05 20.05
C GLY A 42 35.40 -2.82 18.64
N MET A 43 34.41 -1.94 18.45
CA MET A 43 33.97 -1.49 17.12
C MET A 43 34.70 -0.21 16.72
N ASP A 44 35.15 -0.14 15.47
CA ASP A 44 35.63 1.11 14.88
C ASP A 44 34.48 2.12 14.74
N SER A 45 34.80 3.41 14.79
CA SER A 45 33.80 4.49 14.73
C SER A 45 32.95 4.47 13.45
N GLU A 46 33.51 3.93 12.37
CA GLU A 46 32.86 3.74 11.07
C GLU A 46 31.81 2.65 11.10
N ASP A 47 32.17 1.47 11.61
CA ASP A 47 31.27 0.33 11.73
C ASP A 47 30.07 0.65 12.61
N TRP A 48 30.30 1.46 13.65
CA TRP A 48 29.22 2.00 14.46
C TRP A 48 28.26 2.85 13.62
N LEU A 49 28.78 3.82 12.85
CA LEU A 49 27.94 4.70 12.02
C LEU A 49 27.14 3.90 11.00
N ILE A 50 27.77 2.94 10.31
CA ILE A 50 27.12 2.06 9.34
C ILE A 50 26.03 1.24 10.00
N THR A 51 26.28 0.72 11.20
CA THR A 51 25.29 -0.07 11.97
C THR A 51 24.08 0.78 12.35
N VAL A 52 24.29 2.02 12.79
CA VAL A 52 23.21 2.97 13.09
C VAL A 52 22.41 3.31 11.83
N LEU A 53 23.07 3.61 10.72
CA LEU A 53 22.42 3.91 9.44
C LEU A 53 21.62 2.71 8.92
N ARG A 54 22.15 1.49 9.03
CA ARG A 54 21.45 0.25 8.64
C ARG A 54 20.23 -0.01 9.53
N GLY A 55 20.34 0.26 10.83
CA GLY A 55 19.21 0.22 11.76
C GLY A 55 18.14 1.25 11.40
N LEU A 56 18.55 2.48 11.06
CA LEU A 56 17.65 3.55 10.64
C LEU A 56 16.96 3.21 9.31
N ALA A 57 17.69 2.68 8.32
CA ALA A 57 17.13 2.25 7.03
C ALA A 57 16.05 1.17 7.21
N THR A 58 16.34 0.16 8.01
CA THR A 58 15.38 -0.90 8.34
C THR A 58 14.17 -0.32 9.09
N GLY A 59 14.42 0.59 10.03
CA GLY A 59 13.38 1.33 10.74
C GLY A 59 12.48 2.17 9.82
N MET A 60 13.03 2.76 8.74
CA MET A 60 12.27 3.52 7.76
C MET A 60 11.35 2.64 6.91
N LEU A 61 11.77 1.41 6.57
CA LEU A 61 10.89 0.44 5.91
C LEU A 61 9.73 0.00 6.83
N ILE A 62 10.03 -0.29 8.10
CA ILE A 62 8.99 -0.63 9.09
C ILE A 62 8.07 0.58 9.32
N PHE A 63 8.63 1.79 9.37
CA PHE A 63 7.86 3.03 9.50
C PHE A 63 6.88 3.22 8.34
N LEU A 64 7.27 2.93 7.10
CA LEU A 64 6.36 3.05 5.95
C LEU A 64 5.10 2.20 6.14
N VAL A 65 5.27 0.92 6.50
CA VAL A 65 4.14 0.01 6.80
C VAL A 65 3.37 0.45 8.04
N ALA A 66 4.07 0.78 9.12
CA ALA A 66 3.45 1.20 10.38
C ALA A 66 2.68 2.51 10.25
N SER A 67 3.14 3.44 9.41
CA SER A 67 2.47 4.71 9.16
C SER A 67 1.15 4.52 8.41
N GLY A 68 1.11 3.63 7.41
CA GLY A 68 -0.11 3.24 6.71
C GLY A 68 -1.12 2.56 7.66
N LEU A 69 -0.64 1.62 8.47
CA LEU A 69 -1.46 0.93 9.47
C LEU A 69 -1.97 1.90 10.55
N SER A 70 -1.13 2.83 11.02
CA SER A 70 -1.49 3.85 12.00
C SER A 70 -2.54 4.83 11.48
N LEU A 71 -2.48 5.20 10.20
CA LEU A 71 -3.47 6.08 9.57
C LEU A 71 -4.83 5.40 9.54
N ILE A 72 -4.87 4.12 9.15
CA ILE A 72 -6.10 3.32 9.07
C ILE A 72 -6.68 3.11 10.48
N PHE A 73 -5.87 2.58 11.39
CA PHE A 73 -6.29 2.24 12.74
C PHE A 73 -6.66 3.48 13.55
N GLY A 74 -5.84 4.54 13.49
CA GLY A 74 -6.02 5.74 14.31
C GLY A 74 -7.27 6.55 14.00
N LEU A 75 -7.93 6.30 12.87
CA LEU A 75 -9.09 7.06 12.41
C LEU A 75 -10.36 6.23 12.35
N MET A 76 -10.27 4.94 12.02
CA MET A 76 -11.45 4.07 11.85
C MET A 76 -11.55 2.98 12.93
N ASP A 77 -10.60 2.88 13.86
CA ASP A 77 -10.48 1.77 14.81
C ASP A 77 -10.46 0.39 14.10
N VAL A 78 -10.02 0.35 12.84
CA VAL A 78 -9.95 -0.84 11.99
C VAL A 78 -8.55 -1.41 11.97
N LEU A 79 -8.39 -2.62 12.49
CA LEU A 79 -7.16 -3.39 12.35
C LEU A 79 -7.21 -4.22 11.07
N ASN A 80 -6.35 -3.90 10.10
CA ASN A 80 -6.24 -4.65 8.85
C ASN A 80 -5.06 -5.62 8.91
N LEU A 81 -5.34 -6.91 9.10
CA LEU A 81 -4.30 -7.95 9.14
C LEU A 81 -3.71 -8.27 7.76
N ALA A 82 -4.39 -7.91 6.66
CA ALA A 82 -3.85 -8.08 5.31
C ALA A 82 -2.83 -6.98 4.92
N HIS A 83 -2.56 -6.00 5.80
CA HIS A 83 -1.74 -4.84 5.47
C HIS A 83 -0.30 -5.19 5.08
N GLY A 84 0.30 -6.19 5.73
CA GLY A 84 1.63 -6.70 5.36
C GLY A 84 1.63 -7.42 4.01
N GLU A 85 0.56 -8.15 3.69
CA GLU A 85 0.46 -8.80 2.39
C GLU A 85 0.28 -7.80 1.25
N LEU A 86 -0.28 -6.63 1.52
CA LEU A 86 -0.33 -5.53 0.56
C LEU A 86 1.06 -4.88 0.35
N PHE A 87 1.92 -4.86 1.37
CA PHE A 87 3.34 -4.53 1.21
C PHE A 87 4.04 -5.57 0.34
N MET A 88 3.83 -6.86 0.60
CA MET A 88 4.38 -7.94 -0.22
C MET A 88 3.91 -7.84 -1.68
N LEU A 89 2.61 -7.67 -1.91
CA LEU A 89 2.04 -7.51 -3.24
C LEU A 89 2.67 -6.32 -3.99
N GLY A 90 2.90 -5.20 -3.30
CA GLY A 90 3.60 -4.04 -3.86
C GLY A 90 5.04 -4.34 -4.30
N ALA A 91 5.77 -5.17 -3.55
CA ALA A 91 7.11 -5.63 -3.92
C ALA A 91 7.09 -6.46 -5.22
N TYR A 92 6.20 -7.45 -5.32
CA TYR A 92 6.08 -8.34 -6.50
C TYR A 92 5.61 -7.61 -7.76
N VAL A 93 4.62 -6.72 -7.62
CA VAL A 93 4.14 -5.91 -8.74
C VAL A 93 5.17 -4.87 -9.14
N GLY A 94 5.87 -4.27 -8.18
CA GLY A 94 7.00 -3.38 -8.45
C GLY A 94 8.14 -4.06 -9.21
N TRP A 95 8.49 -5.28 -8.80
CA TRP A 95 9.46 -6.11 -9.51
C TRP A 95 9.00 -6.42 -10.94
N THR A 96 7.71 -6.75 -11.12
CA THR A 96 7.13 -7.05 -12.44
C THR A 96 7.26 -5.86 -13.38
N VAL A 97 6.86 -4.66 -12.96
CA VAL A 97 6.96 -3.45 -13.80
C VAL A 97 8.42 -3.09 -14.11
N PHE A 98 9.34 -3.36 -13.17
CA PHE A 98 10.77 -3.06 -13.33
C PHE A 98 11.48 -4.03 -14.29
N VAL A 99 11.25 -5.34 -14.15
CA VAL A 99 11.94 -6.38 -14.93
C VAL A 99 11.20 -6.71 -16.22
N ARG A 100 9.87 -6.82 -16.17
CA ARG A 100 8.98 -7.21 -17.27
C ARG A 100 7.94 -6.12 -17.55
N PRO A 101 8.35 -4.95 -18.08
CA PRO A 101 7.42 -3.87 -18.42
C PRO A 101 6.41 -4.27 -19.50
N ASP A 102 6.70 -5.30 -20.31
CA ASP A 102 5.78 -5.93 -21.26
C ASP A 102 4.51 -6.44 -20.57
N THR A 103 4.65 -7.16 -19.45
CA THR A 103 3.50 -7.64 -18.66
C THR A 103 2.60 -6.48 -18.22
N PHE A 104 3.21 -5.36 -17.82
CA PHE A 104 2.46 -4.16 -17.43
C PHE A 104 1.69 -3.56 -18.61
N VAL A 105 2.34 -3.43 -19.77
CA VAL A 105 1.73 -2.93 -21.01
C VAL A 105 0.56 -3.82 -21.44
N ASP A 106 0.70 -5.14 -21.38
CA ASP A 106 -0.34 -6.11 -21.77
C ASP A 106 -1.59 -6.04 -20.87
N ILE A 107 -1.42 -5.74 -19.58
CA ILE A 107 -2.52 -5.67 -18.61
C ILE A 107 -3.29 -4.35 -18.71
N MET A 108 -2.65 -3.25 -19.15
CA MET A 108 -3.30 -1.92 -19.21
C MET A 108 -4.58 -1.89 -20.07
N PRO A 109 -4.62 -2.45 -21.31
CA PRO A 109 -5.85 -2.56 -22.08
C PRO A 109 -6.97 -3.25 -21.32
N LEU A 110 -6.68 -4.36 -20.64
CA LEU A 110 -7.70 -5.12 -19.89
C LEU A 110 -8.30 -4.28 -18.75
N LEU A 111 -7.46 -3.56 -18.00
CA LEU A 111 -7.92 -2.70 -16.92
C LEU A 111 -8.75 -1.52 -17.44
N LEU A 112 -8.33 -0.89 -18.54
CA LEU A 112 -9.06 0.23 -19.16
C LEU A 112 -10.42 -0.23 -19.71
N LEU A 113 -10.47 -1.38 -20.40
CA LEU A 113 -11.71 -1.94 -20.94
C LEU A 113 -12.66 -2.38 -19.83
N LEU A 114 -12.15 -2.97 -18.75
CA LEU A 114 -12.96 -3.28 -17.57
C LEU A 114 -13.52 -2.00 -16.93
N ALA A 115 -12.69 -0.95 -16.81
CA ALA A 115 -13.08 0.34 -16.22
C ALA A 115 -14.21 1.06 -16.98
N VAL A 116 -14.30 0.88 -18.31
CA VAL A 116 -15.40 1.43 -19.13
C VAL A 116 -16.77 1.03 -18.57
N GLY A 117 -16.92 -0.23 -18.14
CA GLY A 117 -18.16 -0.73 -17.53
C GLY A 117 -18.56 0.03 -16.26
N PHE A 118 -17.58 0.32 -15.41
CA PHE A 118 -17.78 1.07 -14.16
C PHE A 118 -18.05 2.56 -14.42
N VAL A 119 -17.32 3.18 -15.35
CA VAL A 119 -17.52 4.60 -15.71
C VAL A 119 -18.92 4.84 -16.27
N LEU A 120 -19.49 3.87 -16.98
CA LEU A 120 -20.84 3.93 -17.53
C LEU A 120 -21.95 3.64 -16.49
N LEU A 121 -21.62 3.39 -15.22
CA LEU A 121 -22.61 3.14 -14.15
C LEU A 121 -23.77 4.16 -14.13
N PRO A 122 -23.54 5.49 -14.20
CA PRO A 122 -24.64 6.46 -14.20
C PRO A 122 -25.57 6.32 -15.41
N VAL A 123 -25.01 5.95 -16.57
CA VAL A 123 -25.77 5.73 -17.81
C VAL A 123 -26.64 4.48 -17.66
N TRP A 124 -26.06 3.38 -17.17
CA TRP A 124 -26.79 2.13 -16.93
C TRP A 124 -27.94 2.33 -15.94
N ARG A 125 -27.71 3.06 -14.83
CA ARG A 125 -28.75 3.39 -13.86
C ARG A 125 -29.90 4.15 -14.49
N ALA A 126 -29.61 5.18 -15.29
CA ALA A 126 -30.63 5.98 -15.96
C ALA A 126 -31.43 5.15 -16.99
N LEU A 127 -30.78 4.25 -17.72
CA LEU A 127 -31.44 3.35 -18.69
C LEU A 127 -32.35 2.33 -17.99
N ILE A 128 -31.87 1.69 -16.93
CA ILE A 128 -32.61 0.70 -16.15
C ILE A 128 -33.81 1.36 -15.46
N ALA A 129 -33.63 2.56 -14.88
CA ALA A 129 -34.69 3.29 -14.19
C ALA A 129 -35.86 3.72 -15.11
N ARG A 130 -35.66 3.74 -16.44
CA ARG A 130 -36.75 4.00 -17.40
C ARG A 130 -37.68 2.81 -17.58
N ARG A 131 -37.24 1.60 -17.23
CA ARG A 131 -38.05 0.39 -17.35
C ARG A 131 -38.48 -0.09 -15.96
N SER A 132 -39.80 -0.07 -15.72
CA SER A 132 -40.39 -0.68 -14.54
C SER A 132 -40.75 -2.13 -14.84
N PHE A 133 -39.94 -3.08 -14.36
CA PHE A 133 -40.34 -4.49 -14.34
C PHE A 133 -40.89 -4.84 -12.96
N SER A 134 -42.07 -5.45 -12.92
CA SER A 134 -42.68 -5.98 -11.70
C SER A 134 -42.48 -7.50 -11.62
N GLY A 135 -42.21 -8.02 -10.42
CA GLY A 135 -42.21 -9.47 -10.15
C GLY A 135 -40.88 -10.10 -9.75
N ARG A 136 -40.89 -11.43 -9.62
CA ARG A 136 -39.76 -12.24 -9.14
C ARG A 136 -38.55 -12.19 -10.08
N ALA A 137 -38.78 -12.07 -11.38
CA ALA A 137 -37.75 -11.90 -12.40
C ALA A 137 -36.89 -10.64 -12.15
N TRP A 138 -37.48 -9.56 -11.63
CA TRP A 138 -36.75 -8.33 -11.29
C TRP A 138 -35.70 -8.53 -10.19
N ARG A 139 -35.89 -9.53 -9.33
CA ARG A 139 -34.98 -9.86 -8.24
C ARG A 139 -33.77 -10.67 -8.70
N ILE A 140 -33.95 -11.50 -9.72
CA ILE A 140 -33.00 -12.54 -10.13
C ILE A 140 -32.11 -12.06 -11.28
N TRP A 141 -32.60 -11.20 -12.17
CA TRP A 141 -31.85 -10.79 -13.36
C TRP A 141 -30.47 -10.16 -13.08
N PRO A 142 -30.22 -9.32 -12.04
CA PRO A 142 -28.89 -8.74 -11.85
C PRO A 142 -27.86 -9.80 -11.47
N TRP A 143 -28.30 -10.85 -10.75
CA TRP A 143 -27.46 -12.00 -10.42
C TRP A 143 -27.15 -12.85 -11.65
N LEU A 144 -28.12 -13.07 -12.54
CA LEU A 144 -27.88 -13.78 -13.80
C LEU A 144 -26.89 -13.01 -14.68
N VAL A 145 -27.07 -11.69 -14.82
CA VAL A 145 -26.13 -10.85 -15.59
C VAL A 145 -24.74 -10.84 -14.95
N LEU A 146 -24.65 -10.81 -13.62
CA LEU A 146 -23.37 -10.91 -12.91
C LEU A 146 -22.66 -12.24 -13.20
N LEU A 147 -23.38 -13.36 -13.15
CA LEU A 147 -22.81 -14.68 -13.46
C LEU A 147 -22.32 -14.76 -14.91
N VAL A 148 -23.10 -14.24 -15.86
CA VAL A 148 -22.69 -14.17 -17.27
C VAL A 148 -21.47 -13.26 -17.44
N ALA A 149 -21.44 -12.10 -16.76
CA ALA A 149 -20.30 -11.19 -16.79
C ALA A 149 -19.02 -11.88 -16.30
N LEU A 150 -19.09 -12.61 -15.17
CA LEU A 150 -17.96 -13.35 -14.62
C LEU A 150 -17.50 -14.48 -15.55
N ALA A 151 -18.43 -15.21 -16.19
CA ALA A 151 -18.08 -16.27 -17.14
C ALA A 151 -17.40 -15.71 -18.40
N VAL A 152 -17.90 -14.59 -18.94
CA VAL A 152 -17.30 -13.89 -20.08
C VAL A 152 -15.92 -13.35 -19.72
N LEU A 153 -15.76 -12.73 -18.54
CA LEU A 153 -14.46 -12.25 -18.07
C LEU A 153 -13.47 -13.40 -17.87
N TYR A 154 -13.90 -14.52 -17.30
CA TYR A 154 -13.05 -15.69 -17.13
C TYR A 154 -12.53 -16.21 -18.49
N GLY A 155 -13.42 -16.41 -19.47
CA GLY A 155 -13.02 -16.85 -20.81
C GLY A 155 -12.14 -15.82 -21.54
N ALA A 156 -12.38 -14.53 -21.35
CA ALA A 156 -11.57 -13.47 -21.94
C ALA A 156 -10.16 -13.42 -21.36
N LEU A 157 -10.03 -13.55 -20.03
CA LEU A 157 -8.75 -13.49 -19.33
C LEU A 157 -7.89 -14.74 -19.53
N THR A 158 -8.49 -15.92 -19.73
CA THR A 158 -7.74 -17.15 -20.03
C THR A 158 -7.28 -17.25 -21.47
N THR A 159 -7.91 -16.52 -22.39
CA THR A 159 -7.55 -16.52 -23.82
C THR A 159 -6.60 -15.39 -24.19
N TYR A 160 -6.62 -14.27 -23.48
CA TYR A 160 -5.78 -13.12 -23.78
C TYR A 160 -4.29 -13.45 -23.56
N PRO A 161 -3.41 -13.26 -24.55
CA PRO A 161 -1.99 -13.53 -24.40
C PRO A 161 -1.34 -12.45 -23.54
N ILE A 162 -1.07 -12.77 -22.27
CA ILE A 162 -0.27 -11.93 -21.37
C ILE A 162 1.15 -12.46 -21.39
N ALA A 163 2.12 -11.59 -21.71
CA ALA A 163 3.51 -11.92 -21.52
C ALA A 163 3.79 -12.01 -20.02
N ILE A 164 3.92 -13.24 -19.51
CA ILE A 164 4.24 -13.53 -18.11
C ILE A 164 5.37 -14.58 -18.06
N TRP A 165 6.01 -14.70 -16.92
CA TRP A 165 6.94 -15.79 -16.63
C TRP A 165 6.19 -17.10 -16.41
N ASP A 166 6.92 -18.20 -16.49
CA ASP A 166 6.41 -19.53 -16.18
C ASP A 166 7.18 -20.06 -14.95
N PRO A 167 6.50 -20.22 -13.79
CA PRO A 167 7.13 -20.76 -12.58
C PRO A 167 7.60 -22.21 -12.73
N GLU A 168 7.03 -23.00 -13.65
CA GLU A 168 7.37 -24.41 -13.84
C GLU A 168 8.62 -24.58 -14.71
N VAL A 169 8.86 -23.65 -15.63
CA VAL A 169 10.03 -23.65 -16.51
C VAL A 169 11.11 -22.73 -15.96
N TYR A 170 12.18 -23.30 -15.42
CA TYR A 170 13.27 -22.53 -14.79
C TYR A 170 13.81 -21.38 -15.66
N ALA A 171 14.00 -21.62 -16.97
CA ALA A 171 14.50 -20.60 -17.91
C ALA A 171 13.56 -19.38 -18.04
N ASN A 172 12.26 -19.57 -17.84
CA ASN A 172 11.24 -18.53 -17.89
C ASN A 172 10.75 -18.14 -16.48
N SER A 173 11.48 -18.49 -15.42
CA SER A 173 11.05 -18.18 -14.04
C SER A 173 11.42 -16.75 -13.63
N PRO A 174 10.74 -16.17 -12.61
CA PRO A 174 11.07 -14.85 -12.07
C PRO A 174 12.54 -14.69 -11.67
N ILE A 175 13.13 -15.72 -11.04
CA ILE A 175 14.53 -15.73 -10.62
C ILE A 175 15.44 -15.46 -11.84
N THR A 176 15.19 -16.17 -12.94
CA THR A 176 16.03 -16.09 -14.15
C THR A 176 15.94 -14.73 -14.81
N PHE A 177 14.76 -14.12 -14.88
CA PHE A 177 14.63 -12.74 -15.38
C PHE A 177 15.32 -11.71 -14.48
N SER A 178 15.22 -11.88 -13.16
CA SER A 178 15.96 -11.07 -12.19
C SER A 178 17.47 -11.17 -12.42
N LEU A 179 17.98 -12.40 -12.53
CA LEU A 179 19.39 -12.67 -12.75
C LEU A 179 19.87 -12.11 -14.10
N ALA A 180 19.13 -12.37 -15.19
CA ALA A 180 19.45 -11.88 -16.52
C ALA A 180 19.54 -10.35 -16.56
N LEU A 181 18.64 -9.65 -15.87
CA LEU A 181 18.70 -8.19 -15.77
C LEU A 181 19.92 -7.70 -14.99
N SER A 182 20.26 -8.36 -13.86
CA SER A 182 21.48 -8.02 -13.09
C SER A 182 22.78 -8.23 -13.88
N GLN A 183 22.78 -9.14 -14.85
CA GLN A 183 23.92 -9.39 -15.74
C GLN A 183 23.91 -8.51 -17.01
N GLY A 184 22.91 -7.65 -17.19
CA GLY A 184 22.75 -6.83 -18.39
C GLY A 184 22.31 -7.58 -19.65
N ASN A 185 21.94 -8.87 -19.52
CA ASN A 185 21.62 -9.77 -20.63
C ASN A 185 20.13 -10.11 -20.71
N LEU A 186 19.25 -9.19 -20.28
CA LEU A 186 17.81 -9.43 -20.31
C LEU A 186 17.32 -9.49 -21.76
N LEU A 187 17.06 -10.71 -22.23
CA LEU A 187 16.40 -10.99 -23.50
C LEU A 187 14.99 -11.51 -23.20
N LEU A 188 13.97 -10.77 -23.64
CA LEU A 188 12.60 -11.22 -23.51
C LEU A 188 12.28 -12.18 -24.67
N PRO A 189 11.62 -13.32 -24.40
CA PRO A 189 11.11 -14.18 -25.46
C PRO A 189 10.17 -13.37 -26.37
N GLN A 190 10.32 -13.48 -27.68
CA GLN A 190 9.36 -12.87 -28.60
C GLN A 190 8.03 -13.60 -28.49
N GLY A 191 6.99 -12.87 -28.06
CA GLY A 191 5.65 -13.42 -27.91
C GLY A 191 5.04 -13.74 -29.28
N THR A 192 4.67 -15.00 -29.50
CA THR A 192 3.83 -15.40 -30.65
C THR A 192 2.36 -15.16 -30.30
N ALA A 193 1.96 -13.89 -30.14
CA ALA A 193 0.58 -13.56 -29.85
C ALA A 193 -0.30 -13.85 -31.08
N VAL A 194 -1.20 -14.82 -30.94
CA VAL A 194 -2.18 -15.13 -32.00
C VAL A 194 -3.23 -14.01 -32.00
N LEU A 195 -3.30 -13.24 -33.10
CA LEU A 195 -4.21 -12.08 -33.22
C LEU A 195 -5.66 -12.40 -32.85
N THR A 196 -6.17 -13.58 -33.21
CA THR A 196 -7.53 -14.01 -32.85
C THR A 196 -7.76 -14.06 -31.35
N ASN A 197 -6.80 -14.59 -30.59
CA ASN A 197 -6.88 -14.68 -29.13
C ASN A 197 -6.84 -13.29 -28.49
N THR A 198 -6.03 -12.39 -29.01
CA THR A 198 -5.97 -10.99 -28.58
C THR A 198 -7.32 -10.29 -28.77
N PHE A 199 -7.95 -10.42 -29.93
CA PHE A 199 -9.27 -9.80 -30.20
C PHE A 199 -10.39 -10.41 -29.33
N ILE A 200 -10.38 -11.72 -29.12
CA ILE A 200 -11.34 -12.40 -28.23
C ILE A 200 -11.17 -11.92 -26.79
N GLY A 201 -9.93 -11.83 -26.30
CA GLY A 201 -9.63 -11.34 -24.96
C GLY A 201 -10.04 -9.89 -24.74
N LEU A 202 -9.73 -8.99 -25.68
CA LEU A 202 -10.11 -7.57 -25.58
C LEU A 202 -11.63 -7.38 -25.73
N GLY A 203 -12.25 -8.01 -26.72
CA GLY A 203 -13.70 -7.94 -26.91
C GLY A 203 -14.47 -8.52 -25.73
N GLY A 204 -14.01 -9.67 -25.22
CA GLY A 204 -14.57 -10.32 -24.05
C GLY A 204 -14.41 -9.50 -22.78
N THR A 205 -13.26 -8.87 -22.54
CA THR A 205 -13.07 -8.00 -21.36
C THR A 205 -13.95 -6.75 -21.40
N LEU A 206 -14.12 -6.13 -22.57
CA LEU A 206 -15.06 -5.02 -22.74
C LEU A 206 -16.50 -5.47 -22.47
N LEU A 207 -16.96 -6.56 -23.10
CA LEU A 207 -18.30 -7.10 -22.88
C LEU A 207 -18.54 -7.47 -21.42
N GLY A 208 -17.58 -8.17 -20.80
CA GLY A 208 -17.61 -8.54 -19.40
C GLY A 208 -17.70 -7.33 -18.47
N GLY A 209 -16.91 -6.29 -18.73
CA GLY A 209 -16.96 -5.01 -18.00
C GLY A 209 -18.31 -4.32 -18.13
N LEU A 210 -18.86 -4.21 -19.34
CA LEU A 210 -20.18 -3.61 -19.57
C LEU A 210 -21.29 -4.38 -18.84
N LEU A 211 -21.30 -5.71 -18.92
CA LEU A 211 -22.26 -6.56 -18.22
C LEU A 211 -22.16 -6.42 -16.70
N LEU A 212 -20.94 -6.32 -16.16
CA LEU A 212 -20.70 -6.08 -14.74
C LEU A 212 -21.26 -4.72 -14.30
N GLY A 213 -21.03 -3.67 -15.10
CA GLY A 213 -21.62 -2.35 -14.89
C GLY A 213 -23.16 -2.37 -14.88
N ILE A 214 -23.77 -3.12 -15.80
CA ILE A 214 -25.23 -3.32 -15.87
C ILE A 214 -25.74 -4.05 -14.62
N ALA A 215 -25.07 -5.12 -14.19
CA ALA A 215 -25.44 -5.87 -12.99
C ALA A 215 -25.41 -4.99 -11.73
N LEU A 216 -24.32 -4.23 -11.53
CA LEU A 216 -24.17 -3.30 -10.41
C LEU A 216 -25.24 -2.20 -10.41
N ALA A 217 -25.50 -1.59 -11.57
CA ALA A 217 -26.59 -0.61 -11.71
C ALA A 217 -27.96 -1.22 -11.38
N GLY A 218 -28.19 -2.48 -11.76
CA GLY A 218 -29.40 -3.24 -11.42
C GLY A 218 -29.58 -3.42 -9.91
N PHE A 219 -28.51 -3.77 -9.19
CA PHE A 219 -28.56 -3.89 -7.72
C PHE A 219 -28.89 -2.58 -7.02
N GLU A 220 -28.34 -1.47 -7.51
CA GLU A 220 -28.59 -0.15 -6.91
C GLU A 220 -30.01 0.37 -7.15
N VAL A 221 -30.49 0.32 -8.39
CA VAL A 221 -31.87 0.74 -8.72
C VAL A 221 -32.88 -0.09 -7.92
N ARG A 222 -32.58 -1.38 -7.68
CA ARG A 222 -33.39 -2.24 -6.82
C ARG A 222 -33.36 -1.82 -5.34
N ARG A 223 -32.22 -1.38 -4.81
CA ARG A 223 -32.09 -0.94 -3.40
C ARG A 223 -32.83 0.38 -3.16
N GLN A 224 -32.87 1.26 -4.15
CA GLN A 224 -33.49 2.59 -4.03
C GLN A 224 -34.39 2.91 -5.25
N PRO A 225 -35.57 2.27 -5.37
CA PRO A 225 -36.49 2.52 -6.46
C PRO A 225 -37.04 3.96 -6.36
N GLY A 226 -36.50 4.86 -7.18
CA GLY A 226 -36.92 6.28 -7.24
C GLY A 226 -35.80 7.31 -7.03
N ALA A 227 -34.65 6.90 -6.46
CA ALA A 227 -33.51 7.80 -6.27
C ALA A 227 -32.69 8.05 -7.56
N ALA A 228 -32.87 7.21 -8.58
CA ALA A 228 -32.10 7.29 -9.82
C ALA A 228 -32.67 8.38 -10.76
N SER A 229 -31.85 9.39 -11.07
CA SER A 229 -32.19 10.39 -12.08
C SER A 229 -32.36 9.74 -13.46
N LYS A 230 -33.43 10.09 -14.18
CA LYS A 230 -33.66 9.62 -15.57
C LYS A 230 -32.72 10.28 -16.59
N GLN A 231 -32.01 11.32 -16.18
CA GLN A 231 -31.02 12.05 -16.94
C GLN A 231 -29.61 11.69 -16.46
N PHE A 232 -28.68 11.63 -17.41
CA PHE A 232 -27.25 11.41 -17.18
C PHE A 232 -26.45 12.47 -17.94
N GLY A 233 -25.32 12.89 -17.38
CA GLY A 233 -24.43 13.87 -18.02
C GLY A 233 -23.63 13.26 -19.18
N ARG A 234 -23.02 14.11 -20.02
CA ARG A 234 -22.14 13.64 -21.12
C ARG A 234 -20.76 13.16 -20.64
N SER A 235 -20.35 13.53 -19.42
CA SER A 235 -19.05 13.18 -18.85
C SER A 235 -18.72 11.68 -18.82
N PRO A 236 -19.60 10.74 -18.38
CA PRO A 236 -19.29 9.31 -18.41
C PRO A 236 -19.09 8.77 -19.82
N LEU A 237 -19.83 9.28 -20.82
CA LEU A 237 -19.67 8.86 -22.21
C LEU A 237 -18.33 9.34 -22.79
N ILE A 238 -17.95 10.59 -22.50
CA ILE A 238 -16.66 11.13 -22.95
C ILE A 238 -15.51 10.34 -22.30
N ALA A 239 -15.60 10.08 -20.98
CA ALA A 239 -14.61 9.31 -20.26
C ALA A 239 -14.49 7.87 -20.79
N SER A 240 -15.60 7.20 -21.11
CA SER A 240 -15.55 5.85 -21.70
C SER A 240 -14.91 5.85 -23.08
N VAL A 241 -15.18 6.86 -23.92
CA VAL A 241 -14.53 6.99 -25.23
C VAL A 241 -13.03 7.21 -25.08
N ILE A 242 -12.61 8.06 -24.14
CA ILE A 242 -11.18 8.27 -23.84
C ILE A 242 -10.52 6.97 -23.39
N MET A 243 -11.16 6.19 -22.51
CA MET A 243 -10.62 4.89 -22.06
C MET A 243 -10.49 3.87 -23.21
N LEU A 244 -11.48 3.83 -24.12
CA LEU A 244 -11.43 2.97 -25.31
C LEU A 244 -10.29 3.37 -26.25
N LEU A 245 -10.12 4.68 -26.50
CA LEU A 245 -9.03 5.20 -27.32
C LEU A 245 -7.66 4.93 -26.70
N LEU A 246 -7.54 5.08 -25.37
CA LEU A 246 -6.31 4.73 -24.65
C LEU A 246 -6.04 3.22 -24.72
N ALA A 247 -7.04 2.37 -24.50
CA ALA A 247 -6.88 0.91 -24.61
C ALA A 247 -6.42 0.52 -26.02
N LEU A 248 -7.02 1.11 -27.06
CA LEU A 248 -6.60 0.91 -28.45
C LEU A 248 -5.16 1.38 -28.69
N ALA A 249 -4.76 2.53 -28.13
CA ALA A 249 -3.39 3.03 -28.23
C ALA A 249 -2.37 2.09 -27.57
N PHE A 250 -2.69 1.50 -26.41
CA PHE A 250 -1.84 0.50 -25.77
C PHE A 250 -1.70 -0.78 -26.60
N VAL A 251 -2.79 -1.24 -27.23
CA VAL A 251 -2.77 -2.44 -28.07
C VAL A 251 -1.96 -2.21 -29.35
N LEU A 252 -2.22 -1.11 -30.07
CA LEU A 252 -1.52 -0.79 -31.31
C LEU A 252 -0.06 -0.41 -31.09
N GLY A 253 0.23 0.21 -29.94
CA GLY A 253 1.57 0.66 -29.56
C GLY A 253 2.33 -0.31 -28.68
N ASN A 254 1.87 -1.54 -28.47
CA ASN A 254 2.44 -2.47 -27.48
C ASN A 254 3.94 -2.69 -27.69
N ASP A 255 4.34 -3.18 -28.87
CA ASP A 255 5.75 -3.46 -29.18
C ASP A 255 6.62 -2.21 -29.07
N ALA A 256 6.13 -1.07 -29.58
CA ALA A 256 6.86 0.19 -29.54
C ALA A 256 7.02 0.71 -28.10
N LEU A 257 5.98 0.59 -27.27
CA LEU A 257 6.00 1.04 -25.88
C LEU A 257 6.89 0.13 -25.03
N THR A 258 6.79 -1.19 -25.22
CA THR A 258 7.64 -2.17 -24.57
C THR A 258 9.12 -1.96 -24.93
N ALA A 259 9.43 -1.77 -26.21
CA ALA A 259 10.78 -1.46 -26.67
C ALA A 259 11.28 -0.12 -26.10
N ALA A 260 10.44 0.91 -26.04
CA ALA A 260 10.77 2.19 -25.43
C ALA A 260 11.07 2.04 -23.92
N LEU A 261 10.25 1.30 -23.17
CA LEU A 261 10.44 1.05 -21.74
C LEU A 261 11.71 0.24 -21.46
N LEU A 262 12.02 -0.76 -22.29
CA LEU A 262 13.25 -1.55 -22.16
C LEU A 262 14.49 -0.74 -22.54
N GLY A 263 14.38 0.16 -23.52
CA GLY A 263 15.44 1.09 -23.92
C GLY A 263 15.73 2.18 -22.89
N MET A 264 14.80 2.46 -21.97
CA MET A 264 15.04 3.37 -20.85
C MET A 264 16.00 2.75 -19.82
N SER A 265 16.75 3.62 -19.14
CA SER A 265 17.60 3.21 -18.03
C SER A 265 16.77 2.51 -16.93
N THR A 266 17.36 1.53 -16.25
CA THR A 266 16.70 0.81 -15.16
C THR A 266 16.27 1.74 -14.02
N THR A 267 16.95 2.88 -13.84
CA THR A 267 16.52 3.94 -12.90
C THR A 267 15.15 4.51 -13.24
N VAL A 268 14.89 4.82 -14.52
CA VAL A 268 13.59 5.34 -14.94
C VAL A 268 12.50 4.28 -14.78
N ARG A 269 12.79 3.03 -15.16
CA ARG A 269 11.89 1.90 -14.93
C ARG A 269 11.55 1.69 -13.47
N PHE A 270 12.53 1.85 -12.57
CA PHE A 270 12.31 1.76 -11.13
C PHE A 270 11.39 2.88 -10.61
N LEU A 271 11.57 4.13 -11.07
CA LEU A 271 10.67 5.23 -10.72
C LEU A 271 9.25 5.03 -11.26
N ILE A 272 9.10 4.52 -12.49
CA ILE A 272 7.79 4.16 -13.06
C ILE A 272 7.15 3.07 -12.19
N ALA A 273 7.89 2.02 -11.82
CA ALA A 273 7.40 0.96 -10.95
C ALA A 273 6.92 1.51 -9.59
N MET A 274 7.65 2.46 -8.98
CA MET A 274 7.23 3.11 -7.73
C MET A 274 5.89 3.85 -7.87
N VAL A 275 5.71 4.59 -8.96
CA VAL A 275 4.46 5.33 -9.24
C VAL A 275 3.30 4.37 -9.51
N VAL A 276 3.54 3.33 -10.31
CA VAL A 276 2.53 2.30 -10.63
C VAL A 276 2.09 1.57 -9.36
N VAL A 277 3.03 1.15 -8.51
CA VAL A 277 2.71 0.45 -7.25
C VAL A 277 1.95 1.35 -6.28
N LEU A 278 2.32 2.64 -6.18
CA LEU A 278 1.59 3.60 -5.34
C LEU A 278 0.14 3.75 -5.82
N GLY A 279 -0.07 3.90 -7.14
CA GLY A 279 -1.40 4.02 -7.73
C GLY A 279 -2.23 2.73 -7.59
N MET A 280 -1.62 1.58 -7.82
CA MET A 280 -2.24 0.28 -7.65
C MET A 280 -2.64 0.03 -6.20
N GLY A 281 -1.76 0.32 -5.23
CA GLY A 281 -2.07 0.22 -3.81
C GLY A 281 -3.22 1.16 -3.40
N PHE A 282 -3.28 2.36 -3.96
CA PHE A 282 -4.38 3.29 -3.73
C PHE A 282 -5.72 2.74 -4.24
N VAL A 283 -5.74 2.24 -5.48
CA VAL A 283 -6.95 1.66 -6.09
C VAL A 283 -7.39 0.41 -5.34
N LEU A 284 -6.47 -0.53 -5.07
CA LEU A 284 -6.78 -1.75 -4.33
C LEU A 284 -7.23 -1.46 -2.90
N GLY A 285 -6.58 -0.53 -2.20
CA GLY A 285 -6.99 -0.14 -0.87
C GLY A 285 -8.41 0.44 -0.86
N GLY A 286 -8.73 1.32 -1.80
CA GLY A 286 -10.10 1.84 -1.95
C GLY A 286 -11.12 0.75 -2.26
N LEU A 287 -10.78 -0.21 -3.13
CA LEU A 287 -11.64 -1.35 -3.45
C LEU A 287 -11.87 -2.26 -2.24
N ILE A 288 -10.80 -2.60 -1.51
CA ILE A 288 -10.87 -3.42 -0.29
C ILE A 288 -11.74 -2.72 0.76
N GLU A 289 -11.55 -1.41 0.97
CA GLU A 289 -12.37 -0.67 1.92
C GLU A 289 -13.85 -0.69 1.51
N VAL A 290 -14.17 -0.29 0.28
CA VAL A 290 -15.56 -0.14 -0.17
C VAL A 290 -16.29 -1.49 -0.21
N VAL A 291 -15.63 -2.54 -0.70
CA VAL A 291 -16.27 -3.83 -0.98
C VAL A 291 -16.27 -4.74 0.25
N LEU A 292 -15.14 -4.82 0.96
CA LEU A 292 -14.93 -5.83 2.00
C LEU A 292 -15.10 -5.24 3.40
N ILE A 293 -14.47 -4.09 3.68
CA ILE A 293 -14.38 -3.56 5.05
C ILE A 293 -15.63 -2.75 5.43
N ARG A 294 -16.08 -1.83 4.57
CA ARG A 294 -17.18 -0.90 4.83
C ARG A 294 -18.47 -1.58 5.29
N PRO A 295 -18.91 -2.71 4.71
CA PRO A 295 -20.11 -3.40 5.18
C PRO A 295 -19.98 -3.96 6.60
N LEU A 296 -18.76 -4.03 7.14
CA LEU A 296 -18.40 -4.65 8.41
C LEU A 296 -17.94 -3.64 9.46
N TYR A 297 -18.02 -2.32 9.24
CA TYR A 297 -17.60 -1.32 10.22
C TYR A 297 -18.33 -1.44 11.57
N ASP A 298 -19.61 -1.81 11.55
CA ASP A 298 -20.38 -2.04 12.77
C ASP A 298 -20.06 -3.39 13.46
N ARG A 299 -19.17 -4.19 12.88
CA ARG A 299 -18.92 -5.60 13.23
C ARG A 299 -17.42 -5.91 13.37
N PRO A 300 -16.76 -5.45 14.45
CA PRO A 300 -15.29 -5.53 14.58
C PRO A 300 -14.69 -6.93 14.48
N ILE A 301 -15.35 -7.95 15.06
CA ILE A 301 -14.85 -9.34 15.01
C ILE A 301 -14.84 -9.87 13.58
N TYR A 302 -15.92 -9.62 12.82
CA TYR A 302 -16.04 -10.06 11.43
C TYR A 302 -15.03 -9.37 10.53
N GLN A 303 -14.68 -8.12 10.82
CA GLN A 303 -13.66 -7.38 10.10
C GLN A 303 -12.26 -7.99 10.28
N LEU A 304 -11.90 -8.39 11.51
CA LEU A 304 -10.64 -9.09 11.78
C LEU A 304 -10.58 -10.42 11.02
N MET A 305 -11.64 -11.23 11.10
CA MET A 305 -11.72 -12.51 10.39
C MET A 305 -11.64 -12.33 8.87
N MET A 306 -12.30 -11.29 8.32
CA MET A 306 -12.25 -10.99 6.90
C MET A 306 -10.85 -10.58 6.46
N THR A 307 -10.18 -9.69 7.21
CA THR A 307 -8.82 -9.26 6.85
C THR A 307 -7.78 -10.36 7.00
N LEU A 308 -7.99 -11.29 7.94
CA LEU A 308 -7.17 -12.50 8.05
C LEU A 308 -7.38 -13.44 6.85
N GLY A 309 -8.63 -13.64 6.43
CA GLY A 309 -8.93 -14.39 5.20
C GLY A 309 -8.33 -13.75 3.95
N LEU A 310 -8.43 -12.42 3.83
CA LEU A 310 -7.81 -11.66 2.74
C LEU A 310 -6.28 -11.82 2.73
N SER A 311 -5.65 -11.86 3.91
CA SER A 311 -4.20 -12.12 4.04
C SER A 311 -3.81 -13.44 3.37
N PHE A 312 -4.52 -14.53 3.67
CA PHE A 312 -4.23 -15.83 3.07
C PHE A 312 -4.49 -15.85 1.57
N ILE A 313 -5.57 -15.23 1.11
CA ILE A 313 -5.88 -15.14 -0.33
C ILE A 313 -4.75 -14.39 -1.06
N LEU A 314 -4.25 -13.28 -0.50
CA LEU A 314 -3.17 -12.51 -1.13
C LEU A 314 -1.87 -13.30 -1.22
N ILE A 315 -1.53 -14.07 -0.18
CA ILE A 315 -0.37 -14.98 -0.19
C ILE A 315 -0.50 -16.02 -1.30
N GLU A 316 -1.66 -16.67 -1.42
CA GLU A 316 -1.90 -17.68 -2.46
C GLU A 316 -1.94 -17.07 -3.87
N VAL A 317 -2.48 -15.85 -4.02
CA VAL A 317 -2.45 -15.13 -5.30
C VAL A 317 -1.01 -14.83 -5.72
N VAL A 318 -0.16 -14.37 -4.79
CA VAL A 318 1.26 -14.14 -5.09
C VAL A 318 1.96 -15.45 -5.46
N GLN A 319 1.69 -16.53 -4.73
CA GLN A 319 2.25 -17.85 -5.04
C GLN A 319 1.78 -18.40 -6.38
N ALA A 320 0.51 -18.17 -6.74
CA ALA A 320 -0.06 -18.63 -8.00
C ALA A 320 0.55 -17.91 -9.21
N ILE A 321 0.81 -16.60 -9.07
CA ILE A 321 1.33 -15.80 -10.18
C ILE A 321 2.86 -15.91 -10.24
N TRP A 322 3.60 -15.67 -9.15
CA TRP A 322 5.08 -15.65 -9.14
C TRP A 322 5.74 -16.97 -8.75
N GLY A 323 4.97 -17.97 -8.33
CA GLY A 323 5.49 -19.21 -7.77
C GLY A 323 5.92 -19.07 -6.31
N ARG A 324 6.68 -20.06 -5.82
CA ARG A 324 7.28 -20.07 -4.48
C ARG A 324 8.78 -19.69 -4.39
N PRO A 325 9.43 -19.04 -5.37
CA PRO A 325 10.85 -18.76 -5.26
C PRO A 325 11.13 -17.56 -4.35
N GLU A 326 12.20 -17.66 -3.56
CA GLU A 326 12.84 -16.48 -2.96
C GLU A 326 13.90 -15.96 -3.93
N PHE A 327 13.79 -14.69 -4.33
CA PHE A 327 14.73 -14.09 -5.28
C PHE A 327 14.96 -12.61 -4.98
N THR A 328 16.08 -12.08 -5.45
CA THR A 328 16.43 -10.68 -5.23
C THR A 328 16.03 -9.83 -6.44
N MET A 329 15.56 -8.62 -6.17
CA MET A 329 15.35 -7.62 -7.21
C MET A 329 16.68 -6.90 -7.49
N PRO A 330 17.13 -6.83 -8.76
CA PRO A 330 18.31 -6.06 -9.13
C PRO A 330 18.12 -4.60 -8.75
N LYS A 331 19.21 -3.95 -8.36
CA LYS A 331 19.18 -2.52 -8.04
C LYS A 331 19.05 -1.72 -9.34
N ALA A 332 18.42 -0.55 -9.25
CA ALA A 332 18.42 0.39 -10.36
C ALA A 332 19.85 0.85 -10.69
N ALA A 333 20.12 1.20 -11.95
CA ALA A 333 21.46 1.57 -12.42
C ALA A 333 22.10 2.73 -11.65
N LEU A 334 21.30 3.59 -10.99
CA LEU A 334 21.79 4.65 -10.11
C LEU A 334 22.54 4.10 -8.87
N PHE A 335 22.28 2.85 -8.49
CA PHE A 335 22.76 2.21 -7.26
C PHE A 335 23.52 0.90 -7.52
N ASP A 336 23.86 0.59 -8.77
CA ASP A 336 24.44 -0.69 -9.20
C ASP A 336 25.87 -0.57 -9.75
N GLY A 337 26.40 0.66 -9.84
CA GLY A 337 27.75 0.89 -10.34
C GLY A 337 28.81 0.19 -9.49
N SER A 338 29.58 -0.68 -10.13
CA SER A 338 30.77 -1.34 -9.59
C SER A 338 31.88 -1.25 -10.65
N GLY A 339 33.09 -0.82 -10.26
CA GLY A 339 34.19 -0.58 -11.21
C GLY A 339 35.18 0.49 -10.77
N GLU A 340 36.05 0.92 -11.70
CA GLU A 340 37.04 1.98 -11.48
C GLU A 340 36.35 3.30 -11.13
N GLY A 341 36.69 3.86 -9.96
CA GLY A 341 36.04 5.05 -9.40
C GLY A 341 34.94 4.77 -8.37
N CYS A 342 34.69 3.50 -8.03
CA CYS A 342 33.89 3.11 -6.86
C CYS A 342 34.78 2.39 -5.83
N PRO A 343 34.65 2.69 -4.52
CA PRO A 343 33.62 3.51 -3.90
C PRO A 343 33.84 5.01 -4.14
N ALA A 344 32.76 5.76 -4.31
CA ALA A 344 32.84 7.21 -4.53
C ALA A 344 33.24 7.92 -3.23
N THR A 345 34.14 8.90 -3.30
CA THR A 345 34.56 9.71 -2.14
C THR A 345 33.73 10.98 -1.99
N ASN A 346 33.15 11.45 -3.10
CA ASN A 346 32.35 12.68 -3.17
C ASN A 346 31.00 12.43 -3.86
N LEU A 347 30.02 13.31 -3.59
CA LEU A 347 28.69 13.25 -4.23
C LEU A 347 28.76 13.36 -5.76
N GLY A 348 29.73 14.14 -6.28
CA GLY A 348 29.96 14.28 -7.72
C GLY A 348 30.44 12.99 -8.39
N GLU A 349 31.38 12.29 -7.75
CA GLU A 349 31.87 10.98 -8.22
C GLU A 349 30.78 9.91 -8.12
N TRP A 350 29.96 9.97 -7.06
CA TRP A 350 28.83 9.07 -6.91
C TRP A 350 27.83 9.21 -8.07
N LEU A 351 27.49 10.45 -8.45
CA LEU A 351 26.54 10.68 -9.54
C LEU A 351 27.14 10.36 -10.92
N ALA A 352 28.45 10.61 -11.10
CA ALA A 352 29.15 10.32 -12.35
C ALA A 352 29.31 8.80 -12.59
N ASN A 353 29.75 8.07 -11.57
CA ASN A 353 30.07 6.64 -11.66
C ASN A 353 28.91 5.73 -11.21
N LYS A 354 27.81 6.32 -10.71
CA LYS A 354 26.60 5.63 -10.22
C LYS A 354 26.91 4.55 -9.18
N CYS A 355 27.87 4.81 -8.30
CA CYS A 355 28.42 3.80 -7.41
C CYS A 355 27.39 3.21 -6.45
N ALA A 356 27.45 1.89 -6.27
CA ALA A 356 26.67 1.18 -5.26
C ALA A 356 27.11 1.52 -3.82
N THR A 357 28.34 2.02 -3.66
CA THR A 357 28.95 2.37 -2.37
C THR A 357 29.62 3.74 -2.40
N VAL A 358 29.56 4.43 -1.26
CA VAL A 358 30.21 5.73 -1.01
C VAL A 358 31.06 5.59 0.26
N ILE A 359 32.24 6.22 0.28
CA ILE A 359 33.04 6.37 1.49
C ILE A 359 32.53 7.61 2.23
N LEU A 360 32.06 7.43 3.46
CA LEU A 360 31.64 8.51 4.34
C LEU A 360 32.28 8.29 5.70
N PHE A 361 33.09 9.26 6.16
CA PHE A 361 33.88 9.16 7.38
C PHE A 361 34.81 7.92 7.40
N ASP A 362 35.41 7.61 6.26
CA ASP A 362 36.31 6.45 6.04
C ASP A 362 35.60 5.07 6.00
N GLY A 363 34.32 5.02 6.40
CA GLY A 363 33.46 3.84 6.31
C GLY A 363 32.75 3.68 4.96
N ARG A 364 32.60 2.44 4.48
CA ARG A 364 31.91 2.11 3.23
C ARG A 364 30.40 1.90 3.44
N ILE A 365 29.59 2.86 3.03
CA ILE A 365 28.11 2.79 3.08
C ILE A 365 27.51 2.35 1.74
N ARG A 366 26.39 1.60 1.74
CA ARG A 366 25.65 1.27 0.51
C ARG A 366 24.61 2.35 0.25
N THR A 367 24.66 2.93 -0.94
CA THR A 367 23.88 4.13 -1.28
C THR A 367 22.37 3.87 -1.27
N TYR A 368 21.95 2.68 -1.70
CA TYR A 368 20.53 2.30 -1.67
C TYR A 368 19.99 2.18 -0.23
N ASN A 369 20.64 1.35 0.61
CA ASN A 369 20.13 1.04 1.94
C ASN A 369 20.35 2.21 2.92
N GLU A 370 21.60 2.65 3.08
CA GLU A 370 21.98 3.57 4.14
C GLU A 370 21.74 5.05 3.78
N VAL A 371 21.33 5.37 2.54
CA VAL A 371 21.03 6.75 2.12
C VAL A 371 19.64 6.88 1.48
N PHE A 372 19.39 6.18 0.36
CA PHE A 372 18.16 6.37 -0.42
C PHE A 372 16.88 6.00 0.35
N ILE A 373 16.84 4.82 1.00
CA ILE A 373 15.67 4.41 1.81
C ILE A 373 15.39 5.41 2.93
N ILE A 374 16.44 5.93 3.58
CA ILE A 374 16.31 6.89 4.68
C ILE A 374 15.73 8.21 4.17
N ILE A 375 16.27 8.75 3.07
CA ILE A 375 15.79 9.99 2.47
C ILE A 375 14.33 9.85 2.05
N VAL A 376 13.97 8.77 1.34
CA VAL A 376 12.58 8.53 0.91
C VAL A 376 11.65 8.37 2.11
N GLY A 377 12.08 7.63 3.14
CA GLY A 377 11.32 7.49 4.40
C GLY A 377 11.06 8.83 5.09
N LEU A 378 12.08 9.70 5.17
CA LEU A 378 11.94 11.06 5.72
C LEU A 378 11.03 11.96 4.87
N ILE A 379 11.11 11.85 3.54
CA ILE A 379 10.20 12.57 2.63
C ILE A 379 8.76 12.11 2.87
N VAL A 380 8.51 10.80 2.96
CA VAL A 380 7.16 10.27 3.22
C VAL A 380 6.66 10.71 4.61
N LEU A 381 7.52 10.67 5.63
CA LEU A 381 7.19 11.20 6.97
C LEU A 381 6.77 12.67 6.89
N LEU A 382 7.53 13.50 6.18
CA LEU A 382 7.22 14.92 5.98
C LEU A 382 5.91 15.11 5.21
N VAL A 383 5.67 14.33 4.15
CA VAL A 383 4.45 14.38 3.34
C VAL A 383 3.22 14.00 4.18
N ILE A 384 3.28 12.93 4.96
CA ILE A 384 2.18 12.52 5.85
C ILE A 384 1.96 13.59 6.92
N TRP A 385 3.03 14.14 7.50
CA TRP A 385 2.92 15.22 8.48
C TRP A 385 2.25 16.46 7.89
N LEU A 386 2.66 16.90 6.70
CA LEU A 386 2.04 18.02 5.98
C LEU A 386 0.58 17.72 5.65
N LEU A 387 0.28 16.52 5.14
CA LEU A 387 -1.07 16.08 4.80
C LEU A 387 -1.98 16.16 6.03
N LEU A 388 -1.56 15.61 7.16
CA LEU A 388 -2.37 15.61 8.38
C LEU A 388 -2.46 16.99 9.03
N GLN A 389 -1.38 17.76 9.12
CA GLN A 389 -1.38 19.01 9.89
C GLN A 389 -1.75 20.26 9.10
N ARG A 390 -1.38 20.34 7.82
CA ARG A 390 -1.49 21.57 7.02
C ARG A 390 -2.61 21.55 5.98
N THR A 391 -3.17 20.38 5.62
CA THR A 391 -4.20 20.32 4.57
C THR A 391 -5.63 20.32 5.11
N ARG A 392 -6.58 20.69 4.24
CA ARG A 392 -8.03 20.62 4.53
C ARG A 392 -8.47 19.19 4.85
N ILE A 393 -7.92 18.20 4.15
CA ILE A 393 -8.20 16.78 4.39
C ILE A 393 -7.84 16.44 5.84
N GLY A 394 -6.66 16.86 6.32
CA GLY A 394 -6.24 16.66 7.72
C GLY A 394 -7.15 17.33 8.77
N MET A 395 -7.73 18.50 8.46
CA MET A 395 -8.71 19.14 9.36
C MET A 395 -10.02 18.37 9.41
N ILE A 396 -10.54 17.93 8.25
CA ILE A 396 -11.77 17.14 8.15
C ILE A 396 -11.61 15.82 8.89
N ILE A 397 -10.45 15.17 8.75
CA ILE A 397 -10.13 13.93 9.46
C ILE A 397 -10.20 14.12 10.97
N ARG A 398 -9.54 15.15 11.52
CA ARG A 398 -9.55 15.40 12.96
C ARG A 398 -10.94 15.73 13.48
N ALA A 399 -11.71 16.52 12.74
CA ALA A 399 -13.09 16.83 13.09
C ALA A 399 -13.98 15.57 13.04
N GLY A 400 -13.83 14.74 12.00
CA GLY A 400 -14.64 13.53 11.81
C GLY A 400 -14.38 12.43 12.84
N VAL A 401 -13.17 12.35 13.40
CA VAL A 401 -12.86 11.45 14.53
C VAL A 401 -13.44 11.96 15.85
N GLN A 402 -13.60 13.27 16.01
CA GLN A 402 -14.20 13.86 17.21
C GLN A 402 -15.72 13.77 17.18
N ASP A 403 -16.32 14.15 16.06
CA ASP A 403 -17.76 14.12 15.82
C ASP A 403 -18.04 13.98 14.32
N SER A 404 -18.30 12.74 13.88
CA SER A 404 -18.61 12.47 12.47
C SER A 404 -19.99 13.00 12.07
N GLU A 405 -20.96 13.06 12.99
CA GLU A 405 -22.32 13.55 12.71
C GLU A 405 -22.31 15.06 12.40
N MET A 406 -21.54 15.85 13.16
CA MET A 406 -21.33 17.27 12.90
C MET A 406 -20.70 17.51 11.51
N VAL A 407 -19.69 16.72 11.14
CA VAL A 407 -19.01 16.85 9.83
C VAL A 407 -19.93 16.48 8.68
N GLU A 408 -20.77 15.46 8.86
CA GLU A 408 -21.80 15.09 7.86
C GLU A 408 -22.89 16.16 7.75
N ALA A 409 -23.29 16.81 8.86
CA ALA A 409 -24.25 17.92 8.85
C ALA A 409 -23.74 19.15 8.09
N LEU A 410 -22.42 19.36 8.01
CA LEU A 410 -21.77 20.37 7.18
C LEU A 410 -21.74 20.01 5.68
N GLY A 411 -22.31 18.85 5.30
CA GLY A 411 -22.36 18.36 3.93
C GLY A 411 -21.08 17.69 3.44
N ILE A 412 -20.15 17.38 4.34
CA ILE A 412 -18.89 16.70 4.01
C ILE A 412 -19.11 15.19 4.06
N ASN A 413 -18.78 14.49 2.98
CA ASN A 413 -18.91 13.04 2.91
C ASN A 413 -17.76 12.34 3.66
N VAL A 414 -18.00 12.02 4.94
CA VAL A 414 -17.02 11.33 5.79
C VAL A 414 -16.60 9.98 5.22
N ARG A 415 -17.53 9.24 4.59
CA ARG A 415 -17.24 7.93 3.97
C ARG A 415 -16.16 8.03 2.89
N LEU A 416 -16.18 9.09 2.07
CA LEU A 416 -15.16 9.28 1.02
C LEU A 416 -13.78 9.60 1.62
N VAL A 417 -13.76 10.32 2.73
CA VAL A 417 -12.53 10.63 3.47
C VAL A 417 -11.92 9.35 4.06
N PHE A 418 -12.74 8.45 4.61
CA PHE A 418 -12.29 7.15 5.11
C PHE A 418 -11.77 6.23 3.99
N THR A 419 -12.45 6.15 2.84
CA THR A 419 -11.91 5.44 1.66
C THR A 419 -10.56 5.98 1.25
N PHE A 420 -10.42 7.32 1.17
CA PHE A 420 -9.19 7.96 0.76
C PHE A 420 -8.03 7.62 1.70
N ILE A 421 -8.27 7.64 3.01
CA ILE A 421 -7.25 7.29 4.02
C ILE A 421 -6.89 5.81 3.93
N PHE A 422 -7.87 4.93 3.80
CA PHE A 422 -7.60 3.51 3.68
C PHE A 422 -6.79 3.21 2.41
N ALA A 423 -7.19 3.80 1.28
CA ALA A 423 -6.47 3.75 0.02
C ALA A 423 -5.03 4.27 0.18
N LEU A 424 -4.83 5.43 0.82
CA LEU A 424 -3.51 6.00 1.08
C LEU A 424 -2.66 5.09 1.98
N GLY A 425 -3.24 4.52 3.03
CA GLY A 425 -2.52 3.61 3.92
C GLY A 425 -2.02 2.37 3.20
N VAL A 426 -2.87 1.76 2.36
CA VAL A 426 -2.48 0.61 1.52
C VAL A 426 -1.45 1.02 0.46
N ALA A 427 -1.59 2.20 -0.16
CA ALA A 427 -0.61 2.73 -1.10
C ALA A 427 0.78 2.88 -0.47
N LEU A 428 0.85 3.40 0.77
CA LEU A 428 2.10 3.54 1.51
C LEU A 428 2.73 2.18 1.87
N ALA A 429 1.92 1.18 2.22
CA ALA A 429 2.39 -0.18 2.44
C ALA A 429 2.97 -0.79 1.15
N ALA A 430 2.23 -0.72 0.04
CA ALA A 430 2.70 -1.21 -1.25
C ALA A 430 3.99 -0.51 -1.71
N PHE A 431 4.06 0.81 -1.49
CA PHE A 431 5.25 1.63 -1.76
C PHE A 431 6.45 1.23 -0.90
N GLY A 432 6.24 0.90 0.37
CA GLY A 432 7.28 0.31 1.22
C GLY A 432 7.80 -1.02 0.66
N GLY A 433 6.92 -1.83 0.08
CA GLY A 433 7.25 -3.13 -0.50
C GLY A 433 8.24 -3.03 -1.64
N ILE A 434 7.96 -2.18 -2.64
CA ILE A 434 8.89 -1.96 -3.76
C ILE A 434 10.23 -1.38 -3.30
N LEU A 435 10.24 -0.52 -2.26
CA LEU A 435 11.49 0.00 -1.69
C LEU A 435 12.29 -1.07 -0.94
N ALA A 436 11.63 -2.01 -0.29
CA ALA A 436 12.29 -3.10 0.42
C ALA A 436 12.85 -4.17 -0.54
N ALA A 437 12.20 -4.40 -1.68
CA ALA A 437 12.49 -5.53 -2.57
C ALA A 437 13.97 -5.65 -3.00
N PRO A 438 14.70 -4.59 -3.39
CA PRO A 438 16.13 -4.69 -3.73
C PRO A 438 17.04 -4.91 -2.52
N SER A 439 16.58 -4.64 -1.30
CA SER A 439 17.37 -4.76 -0.07
C SER A 439 17.16 -6.10 0.64
N THR A 440 15.90 -6.54 0.76
CA THR A 440 15.54 -7.76 1.50
C THR A 440 15.30 -8.97 0.59
N GLY A 441 15.21 -8.74 -0.73
CA GLY A 441 14.68 -9.72 -1.66
C GLY A 441 13.16 -9.82 -1.57
N LEU A 442 12.61 -10.65 -2.45
CA LEU A 442 11.21 -11.03 -2.48
C LEU A 442 11.09 -12.45 -1.92
N SER A 443 10.21 -12.59 -0.94
CA SER A 443 9.76 -13.87 -0.40
C SER A 443 8.26 -13.80 -0.17
N THR A 444 7.58 -14.95 -0.09
CA THR A 444 6.14 -15.00 0.23
C THR A 444 5.86 -14.79 1.72
N SER A 445 6.90 -14.79 2.55
CA SER A 445 6.80 -14.58 4.00
C SER A 445 7.04 -13.13 4.42
N MET A 446 7.58 -12.28 3.54
CA MET A 446 7.95 -10.89 3.89
C MET A 446 6.76 -10.08 4.39
N GLY A 447 5.56 -10.31 3.86
CA GLY A 447 4.34 -9.59 4.27
C GLY A 447 4.05 -9.77 5.76
N THR A 448 3.96 -11.02 6.21
CA THR A 448 3.76 -11.37 7.62
C THR A 448 4.86 -10.81 8.53
N GLN A 449 6.12 -10.85 8.11
CA GLN A 449 7.25 -10.34 8.90
C GLN A 449 7.15 -8.83 9.13
N PHE A 450 6.93 -8.05 8.05
CA PHE A 450 6.80 -6.61 8.16
C PHE A 450 5.50 -6.18 8.86
N LEU A 451 4.41 -6.94 8.74
CA LEU A 451 3.18 -6.70 9.50
C LEU A 451 3.43 -6.80 11.01
N LEU A 452 4.09 -7.86 11.46
CA LEU A 452 4.37 -8.06 12.89
C LEU A 452 5.23 -6.92 13.45
N LEU A 453 6.28 -6.53 12.71
CA LEU A 453 7.13 -5.41 13.10
C LEU A 453 6.38 -4.07 13.13
N ALA A 454 5.50 -3.84 12.15
CA ALA A 454 4.66 -2.65 12.09
C ALA A 454 3.64 -2.60 13.24
N LEU A 455 3.03 -3.73 13.61
CA LEU A 455 2.12 -3.85 14.75
C LEU A 455 2.84 -3.56 16.08
N ILE A 456 4.05 -4.10 16.25
CA ILE A 456 4.90 -3.83 17.42
C ILE A 456 5.24 -2.34 17.47
N ALA A 457 5.66 -1.75 16.35
CA ALA A 457 5.99 -0.33 16.27
C ALA A 457 4.77 0.56 16.59
N LEU A 458 3.58 0.22 16.08
CA LEU A 458 2.33 0.92 16.38
C LEU A 458 1.97 0.83 17.87
N ALA A 459 2.03 -0.38 18.45
CA ALA A 459 1.71 -0.61 19.86
C ALA A 459 2.64 0.21 20.79
N ILE A 460 3.95 0.22 20.49
CA ILE A 460 4.94 0.99 21.25
C ILE A 460 4.73 2.49 21.06
N GLY A 461 4.63 2.95 19.80
CA GLY A 461 4.51 4.37 19.47
C GLY A 461 3.27 5.02 20.08
N ALA A 462 2.18 4.28 20.12
CA ALA A 462 0.92 4.79 20.62
C ALA A 462 0.81 4.86 22.16
N HIS A 463 1.52 3.97 22.88
CA HIS A 463 1.62 4.06 24.34
C HIS A 463 2.32 5.36 24.79
N GLN A 464 3.25 5.89 23.97
CA GLN A 464 3.95 7.15 24.26
C GLN A 464 3.05 8.38 24.07
N PHE A 465 2.11 8.35 23.11
CA PHE A 465 1.22 9.47 22.79
C PHE A 465 0.07 9.63 23.80
N SER A 466 -0.44 8.54 24.39
CA SER A 466 -1.53 8.58 25.37
C SER A 466 -1.17 9.30 26.69
N ARG A 467 0.13 9.35 27.05
CA ARG A 467 0.62 10.06 28.24
C ARG A 467 0.93 11.54 27.98
N CYS A 468 0.97 11.97 26.71
CA CYS A 468 1.22 13.36 26.32
C CYS A 468 -0.09 14.08 25.97
N GLY A 469 -1.06 14.09 26.89
CA GLY A 469 -2.20 15.03 26.92
C GLY A 469 -3.23 15.02 25.77
N ARG A 470 -3.01 14.34 24.65
CA ARG A 470 -3.99 14.18 23.56
C ARG A 470 -4.50 12.74 23.54
N ARG A 471 -5.65 12.52 24.19
CA ARG A 471 -6.47 11.32 24.05
C ARG A 471 -7.05 11.27 22.64
N ILE A 472 -6.30 10.76 21.68
CA ILE A 472 -6.87 10.36 20.39
C ILE A 472 -6.33 8.95 20.08
N ALA A 473 -7.26 8.03 19.85
CA ALA A 473 -7.12 6.65 19.39
C ALA A 473 -6.70 5.54 20.40
N VAL A 474 -5.51 5.53 21.01
CA VAL A 474 -5.00 4.24 21.57
C VAL A 474 -5.35 3.93 23.02
N GLY A 475 -5.88 4.90 23.77
CA GLY A 475 -6.56 4.61 25.03
C GLY A 475 -7.63 3.52 24.85
N ARG A 476 -8.26 3.48 23.66
CA ARG A 476 -9.26 2.50 23.26
C ARG A 476 -8.68 1.14 22.89
N PHE A 477 -7.53 1.05 22.22
CA PHE A 477 -6.92 -0.24 21.84
C PHE A 477 -6.60 -1.12 23.07
N VAL A 478 -5.93 -0.53 24.07
CA VAL A 478 -5.59 -1.27 25.29
C VAL A 478 -6.84 -1.54 26.12
N THR A 479 -7.78 -0.59 26.24
CA THR A 479 -9.02 -0.86 26.99
C THR A 479 -9.95 -1.84 26.28
N THR A 480 -10.04 -1.85 24.95
CA THR A 480 -10.92 -2.76 24.19
C THR A 480 -10.36 -4.17 24.19
N VAL A 481 -9.04 -4.35 24.04
CA VAL A 481 -8.40 -5.66 24.23
C VAL A 481 -8.53 -6.12 25.69
N HIS A 482 -8.40 -5.21 26.67
CA HIS A 482 -8.57 -5.55 28.08
C HIS A 482 -10.03 -5.91 28.45
N HIS A 483 -11.02 -5.24 27.86
CA HIS A 483 -12.44 -5.54 28.05
C HIS A 483 -12.87 -6.82 27.33
N GLN A 484 -12.21 -7.18 26.23
CA GLN A 484 -12.47 -8.43 25.50
C GLN A 484 -11.84 -9.65 26.17
N ILE A 485 -10.77 -9.49 26.96
CA ILE A 485 -10.13 -10.58 27.71
C ILE A 485 -10.77 -10.80 29.10
N ARG A 486 -11.51 -9.82 29.63
CA ARG A 486 -12.36 -10.01 30.83
C ARG A 486 -13.84 -9.98 30.44
N PRO A 487 -14.47 -11.12 30.08
CA PRO A 487 -15.91 -11.20 30.23
C PRO A 487 -16.22 -11.01 31.72
N ASP A 488 -17.16 -10.12 31.99
CA ASP A 488 -17.55 -9.62 33.30
C ASP A 488 -17.63 -10.73 34.36
N TRP A 489 -16.63 -10.81 35.23
CA TRP A 489 -16.79 -11.52 36.50
C TRP A 489 -17.73 -10.68 37.35
N HIS A 490 -18.95 -11.17 37.48
CA HIS A 490 -19.97 -10.74 38.41
C HIS A 490 -19.37 -10.11 39.67
N GLN A 491 -19.61 -8.81 39.87
CA GLN A 491 -19.55 -8.25 41.22
C GLN A 491 -20.70 -8.92 42.00
N PRO A 492 -20.45 -9.59 43.13
CA PRO A 492 -21.54 -9.96 44.02
C PRO A 492 -22.19 -8.66 44.51
N ALA A 493 -23.49 -8.52 44.26
CA ALA A 493 -24.29 -7.49 44.87
C ALA A 493 -24.11 -7.55 46.39
N LEU A 494 -23.59 -6.49 46.98
CA LEU A 494 -23.62 -6.32 48.43
C LEU A 494 -25.09 -6.16 48.85
N PRO A 495 -25.62 -6.98 49.78
CA PRO A 495 -26.93 -6.74 50.35
C PRO A 495 -26.83 -5.80 51.55
N GLY A 496 -27.75 -4.81 51.60
CA GLY A 496 -28.08 -4.06 52.82
C GLY A 496 -27.25 -2.82 53.07
#